data_AF-Q5B7W4-F1
#
_entry.id   AF-Q5B7W4-F1
#
_cell.length_a   1.000
_cell.length_b   1.000
_cell.length_c   1.000
_cell.angle_alpha   90.00
_cell.angle_beta   90.00
_cell.angle_gamma   90.00
#
_symmetry.space_group_name_H-M   'P 1'
#
loop_
_entity.id
_entity.type
_entity.pdbx_description
1 polymer ?
#
loop_
_entity_poly.entity_id
_entity_poly.type
_entity_poly.pdbx_seq_one_letter_code
_entity_poly.pdbx_strand_id
1 'polypeptide(L)'
;MSTSFETPSNGTPAIDTTSLATSPLERRDSLEKHLLTRPDPKDLKDRHILLDTNVAPSIQAMRQKLDRQQLSDNLKKSLEHRPEREELVERHILPADEQAPVNQ
;
A
#
# COMPACT_ATOMS: atom_id res chain seq x y z
N MET A 1 16.99 -24.80 -60.21
CA MET A 1 17.34 -25.03 -58.80
C MET A 1 17.34 -23.68 -58.09
N SER A 2 16.34 -23.49 -57.23
CA SER A 2 16.03 -22.26 -56.50
C SER A 2 16.76 -22.24 -55.16
N THR A 3 17.29 -21.08 -54.75
CA THR A 3 17.41 -20.67 -53.35
C THR A 3 17.57 -19.14 -53.28
N SER A 4 16.45 -18.41 -53.25
CA SER A 4 16.43 -17.02 -52.81
C SER A 4 16.46 -17.00 -51.29
N PHE A 5 17.44 -16.28 -50.72
CA PHE A 5 17.65 -16.16 -49.28
C PHE A 5 16.61 -15.20 -48.69
N GLU A 6 15.63 -15.76 -47.99
CA GLU A 6 14.64 -15.04 -47.19
C GLU A 6 15.35 -14.33 -46.02
N THR A 7 15.19 -13.02 -45.91
CA THR A 7 15.66 -12.27 -44.74
C THR A 7 14.63 -12.38 -43.62
N PRO A 8 15.00 -12.79 -42.40
CA PRO A 8 14.05 -12.85 -41.31
C PRO A 8 13.66 -11.42 -40.90
N SER A 9 12.37 -11.13 -41.00
CA SER A 9 11.71 -9.94 -40.47
C SER A 9 12.00 -9.83 -38.97
N ASN A 10 12.98 -8.98 -38.60
CA ASN A 10 13.22 -8.58 -37.23
C ASN A 10 12.12 -7.57 -36.85
N GLY A 11 11.07 -8.09 -36.21
CA GLY A 11 9.94 -7.31 -35.70
C GLY A 11 10.40 -6.32 -34.64
N THR A 12 10.72 -5.11 -35.08
CA THR A 12 10.71 -3.94 -34.19
C THR A 12 9.27 -3.77 -33.70
N PRO A 13 9.01 -3.64 -32.39
CA PRO A 13 7.67 -3.29 -31.92
C PRO A 13 7.35 -1.95 -32.56
N ALA A 14 6.32 -1.92 -33.40
CA ALA A 14 5.85 -0.70 -34.04
C ALA A 14 5.59 0.33 -32.93
N ILE A 15 6.47 1.32 -32.83
CA ILE A 15 6.37 2.38 -31.83
C ILE A 15 5.11 3.15 -32.21
N ASP A 16 4.10 3.10 -31.34
CA ASP A 16 2.91 3.91 -31.49
C ASP A 16 3.33 5.38 -31.31
N THR A 17 3.39 6.12 -32.42
CA THR A 17 3.74 7.54 -32.46
C THR A 17 2.51 8.43 -32.40
N THR A 18 1.33 7.86 -32.11
CA THR A 18 0.11 8.63 -31.89
C THR A 18 0.37 9.66 -30.80
N SER A 19 0.26 10.93 -31.15
CA SER A 19 0.44 12.03 -30.21
C SER A 19 -0.61 11.91 -29.12
N LEU A 20 -0.19 11.62 -27.88
CA LEU A 20 -1.02 11.62 -26.67
C LEU A 20 -1.57 13.03 -26.31
N ALA A 21 -1.36 14.01 -27.18
CA ALA A 21 -1.82 15.37 -27.01
C ALA A 21 -3.34 15.43 -27.24
N THR A 22 -4.10 15.12 -26.20
CA THR A 22 -5.44 15.69 -26.01
C THR A 22 -5.34 17.20 -26.24
N SER A 23 -6.33 17.79 -26.92
CA SER A 23 -6.24 19.20 -27.31
C SER A 23 -6.00 20.07 -26.07
N PRO A 24 -5.22 21.16 -26.19
CA PRO A 24 -4.93 22.02 -25.04
C PRO A 24 -6.19 22.52 -24.32
N LEU A 25 -7.32 22.62 -25.01
CA LEU A 25 -8.62 23.02 -24.46
C LEU A 25 -9.22 21.91 -23.60
N GLU A 26 -9.36 20.70 -24.14
CA GLU A 26 -9.90 19.54 -23.40
C GLU A 26 -9.09 19.22 -22.13
N ARG A 27 -7.76 19.40 -22.17
CA ARG A 27 -6.90 19.26 -20.98
C ARG A 27 -7.24 20.29 -19.90
N ARG A 28 -7.52 21.53 -20.29
CA ARG A 28 -7.88 22.61 -19.36
C ARG A 28 -9.22 22.34 -18.72
N ASP A 29 -10.22 21.98 -19.53
CA ASP A 29 -11.58 21.70 -19.05
C ASP A 29 -11.59 20.51 -18.08
N SER A 30 -10.85 19.44 -18.41
CA SER A 30 -10.70 18.28 -17.52
C SER A 30 -10.01 18.67 -16.21
N LEU A 31 -8.93 19.44 -16.26
CA LEU A 31 -8.20 19.87 -15.05
C LEU A 31 -9.08 20.73 -14.15
N GLU A 32 -9.79 21.71 -14.72
CA GLU A 32 -10.69 22.60 -13.99
C GLU A 32 -11.75 21.79 -13.21
N LYS A 33 -12.39 20.82 -13.87
CA LYS A 33 -13.34 19.92 -13.22
C LYS A 33 -12.73 19.19 -12.02
N HIS A 34 -11.51 18.64 -12.14
CA HIS A 34 -10.87 17.90 -11.05
C HIS A 34 -10.41 18.80 -9.90
N LEU A 35 -10.05 20.05 -10.19
CA LEU A 35 -9.68 21.03 -9.17
C LEU A 35 -10.89 21.45 -8.33
N LEU A 36 -12.09 21.53 -8.91
CA LEU A 36 -13.33 21.79 -8.17
C LEU A 36 -13.69 20.67 -7.21
N THR A 37 -13.44 19.42 -7.58
CA THR A 37 -13.72 18.23 -6.74
C THR A 37 -12.49 17.77 -5.94
N ARG A 38 -11.51 18.65 -5.74
CA ARG A 38 -10.26 18.28 -5.08
C ARG A 38 -10.51 17.95 -3.60
N PRO A 39 -10.16 16.75 -3.12
CA PRO A 39 -10.32 16.39 -1.72
C PRO A 39 -9.34 17.17 -0.82
N ASP A 40 -9.76 17.39 0.43
CA ASP A 40 -8.93 18.01 1.45
C ASP A 40 -7.76 17.10 1.86
N PRO A 41 -6.62 17.68 2.28
CA PRO A 41 -5.48 16.90 2.73
C PRO A 41 -5.79 16.04 3.96
N LYS A 42 -6.78 16.45 4.78
CA LYS A 42 -7.24 15.68 5.93
C LYS A 42 -7.98 14.41 5.50
N ASP A 43 -8.90 14.50 4.53
CA ASP A 43 -9.63 13.34 3.98
C ASP A 43 -8.67 12.30 3.38
N LEU A 44 -7.58 12.76 2.73
CA LEU A 44 -6.53 11.85 2.23
C LEU A 44 -5.78 11.12 3.36
N LYS A 45 -5.59 11.75 4.53
CA LYS A 45 -4.98 11.11 5.70
C LYS A 45 -5.93 10.09 6.32
N ASP A 46 -7.19 10.47 6.48
CA ASP A 46 -8.24 9.62 7.05
C ASP A 46 -8.46 8.36 6.20
N ARG A 47 -8.32 8.48 4.87
CA ARG A 47 -8.36 7.34 3.93
C ARG A 47 -7.05 6.57 3.80
N HIS A 48 -6.03 6.88 4.61
CA HIS A 48 -4.70 6.29 4.56
C HIS A 48 -3.97 6.40 3.19
N ILE A 49 -4.31 7.42 2.39
CA ILE A 49 -3.62 7.73 1.13
C ILE A 49 -2.39 8.59 1.42
N LEU A 50 -2.56 9.64 2.23
CA LEU A 50 -1.47 10.52 2.67
C LEU A 50 -1.05 10.12 4.08
N LEU A 51 0.26 9.98 4.31
CA LEU A 51 0.78 9.70 5.64
C LEU A 51 0.63 10.93 6.54
N ASP A 52 0.15 10.73 7.76
CA ASP A 52 0.11 11.78 8.78
C ASP A 52 1.45 11.89 9.52
N THR A 53 2.49 12.37 8.82
CA THR A 53 3.82 12.54 9.40
C THR A 53 4.39 13.92 9.10
N ASN A 54 5.13 14.49 10.06
CA ASN A 54 5.88 15.75 9.89
C ASN A 54 7.28 15.51 9.28
N VAL A 55 7.46 14.37 8.62
CA VAL A 55 8.75 13.91 8.11
C VAL A 55 8.85 14.27 6.63
N ALA A 56 10.04 14.67 6.17
CA ALA A 56 10.26 15.06 4.79
C ALA A 56 9.87 13.93 3.81
N PRO A 57 9.21 14.23 2.66
CA PRO A 57 8.69 13.21 1.73
C PRO A 57 9.72 12.17 1.28
N SER A 58 10.99 12.56 1.15
CA SER A 58 12.08 11.69 0.71
C SER A 58 12.40 10.54 1.68
N ILE A 59 12.13 10.70 2.98
CA ILE A 59 12.50 9.71 4.02
C ILE A 59 11.29 9.04 4.67
N GLN A 60 10.05 9.42 4.28
CA GLN A 60 8.82 8.83 4.84
C GLN A 60 8.77 7.31 4.67
N ALA A 61 9.13 6.81 3.50
CA ALA A 61 9.15 5.37 3.21
C ALA A 61 10.14 4.61 4.10
N MET A 62 11.33 5.17 4.33
CA MET A 62 12.35 4.56 5.20
C MET A 62 11.87 4.53 6.65
N ARG A 63 11.22 5.61 7.12
CA ARG A 63 10.65 5.67 8.46
C ARG A 63 9.59 4.60 8.68
N GLN A 64 8.62 4.46 7.76
CA GLN A 64 7.60 3.43 7.85
C GLN A 64 8.18 2.01 7.86
N LYS A 65 9.21 1.77 7.04
CA LYS A 65 9.89 0.48 7.01
C LYS A 65 10.50 0.15 8.38
N LEU A 66 11.17 1.11 9.00
CA LEU A 66 11.75 0.97 10.32
C LEU A 66 10.67 0.72 11.38
N ASP A 67 9.61 1.54 11.40
CA ASP A 67 8.51 1.40 12.37
C ASP A 67 7.86 0.01 12.25
N ARG A 68 7.66 -0.49 11.03
CA ARG A 68 7.12 -1.84 10.79
C ARG A 68 8.03 -2.93 11.33
N GLN A 69 9.35 -2.79 11.14
CA GLN A 69 10.34 -3.76 11.64
C GLN A 69 10.36 -3.77 13.17
N GLN A 70 10.39 -2.59 13.80
CA GLN A 70 10.35 -2.49 15.25
C GLN A 70 9.07 -3.10 15.83
N LEU A 71 7.93 -2.85 15.20
CA LEU A 71 6.66 -3.45 15.60
C LEU A 71 6.67 -4.97 15.43
N SER A 72 7.18 -5.50 14.31
CA SER A 72 7.26 -6.94 14.10
C SER A 72 8.15 -7.63 15.12
N ASP A 73 9.29 -7.01 15.46
CA ASP A 73 10.24 -7.56 16.41
C ASP A 73 9.64 -7.55 17.83
N ASN A 74 8.96 -6.46 18.20
CA ASN A 74 8.26 -6.36 19.48
C ASN A 74 7.11 -7.38 19.60
N LEU A 75 6.32 -7.53 18.54
CA LEU A 75 5.25 -8.52 18.48
C LEU A 75 5.82 -9.93 18.62
N LYS A 76 6.89 -10.24 17.87
CA LYS A 76 7.56 -11.54 17.94
C LYS A 76 8.02 -11.87 19.36
N LYS A 77 8.71 -10.93 20.02
CA LYS A 77 9.14 -11.09 21.41
C LYS A 77 7.97 -11.34 22.36
N SER A 78 6.85 -10.63 22.17
CA SER A 78 5.66 -10.76 23.01
C SER A 78 4.94 -12.10 22.79
N LEU A 79 4.98 -12.63 21.57
CA LEU A 79 4.45 -13.96 21.24
C LEU A 79 5.33 -15.08 21.78
N GLU A 80 6.66 -14.91 21.78
CA GLU A 80 7.60 -15.88 22.37
C GLU A 80 7.42 -16.03 23.89
N HIS A 81 7.03 -14.94 24.58
CA HIS A 81 6.76 -14.93 26.02
C HIS A 81 5.26 -14.93 26.32
N ARG A 82 4.46 -15.54 25.44
CA ARG A 82 3.01 -15.61 25.64
C ARG A 82 2.72 -16.48 26.89
N PRO A 83 2.07 -15.93 27.92
CA PRO A 83 1.72 -16.71 29.11
C PRO A 83 0.66 -17.77 28.78
N GLU A 84 0.76 -18.90 29.46
CA GLU A 84 -0.21 -19.99 29.35
C GLU A 84 -1.54 -19.62 30.02
N ARG A 85 -2.60 -20.37 29.69
CA ARG A 85 -3.94 -20.10 30.22
C ARG A 85 -3.96 -20.17 31.74
N GLU A 86 -3.29 -21.16 32.31
CA GLU A 86 -3.21 -21.40 33.75
C GLU A 86 -2.62 -20.20 34.47
N GLU A 87 -1.50 -19.65 33.97
CA GLU A 87 -0.89 -18.44 34.52
C GLU A 87 -1.84 -17.23 34.48
N LEU A 88 -2.66 -17.11 33.42
CA LEU A 88 -3.66 -16.05 33.31
C LEU A 88 -4.83 -16.23 34.30
N VAL A 89 -5.22 -17.49 34.61
CA VAL A 89 -6.23 -17.80 35.63
C VAL A 89 -5.70 -17.51 37.03
N GLU A 90 -4.46 -17.92 37.34
CA GLU A 90 -3.80 -17.63 38.63
C GLU A 90 -3.67 -16.12 38.88
N ARG A 91 -3.40 -15.35 37.82
CA ARG A 91 -3.35 -13.89 37.87
C ARG A 91 -4.72 -13.22 37.89
N HIS A 92 -5.81 -13.99 37.94
CA HIS A 92 -7.20 -13.52 37.94
C HIS A 92 -7.55 -12.66 36.70
N ILE A 93 -6.87 -12.89 35.57
CA ILE A 93 -7.12 -12.20 34.29
C ILE A 93 -8.17 -12.97 33.48
N LEU A 94 -8.14 -14.30 33.52
CA LEU A 94 -9.09 -15.17 32.84
C LEU A 94 -9.96 -15.93 33.86
N PRO A 95 -11.27 -16.10 33.64
CA PRO A 95 -12.08 -16.99 34.47
C PRO A 95 -11.58 -18.44 34.35
N ALA A 96 -11.66 -19.18 35.46
CA ALA A 96 -11.27 -20.60 35.50
C ALA A 96 -12.16 -21.47 34.59
N ASP A 97 -13.44 -21.12 34.50
CA ASP A 97 -14.40 -21.79 33.62
C ASP A 97 -14.08 -21.55 32.14
N GLU A 98 -14.07 -22.63 31.38
CA GLU A 98 -13.80 -22.69 29.95
C GLU A 98 -15.01 -22.21 29.12
N GLN A 99 -15.71 -21.16 29.56
CA GLN A 99 -16.74 -20.54 28.75
C GLN A 99 -16.03 -19.67 27.71
N ALA A 100 -15.85 -20.22 26.50
CA ALA A 100 -15.39 -19.45 25.35
C ALA A 100 -16.25 -18.18 25.24
N PRO A 101 -15.63 -17.01 24.95
CA PRO A 101 -16.39 -15.78 24.84
C PRO A 101 -17.44 -15.93 23.75
N VAL A 102 -18.70 -15.78 24.14
CA VAL A 102 -19.85 -15.78 23.24
C VAL A 102 -19.70 -14.52 22.38
N ASN A 103 -19.22 -14.65 21.15
CA ASN A 103 -19.19 -13.54 20.19
C ASN A 103 -20.65 -13.20 19.83
N GLN A 104 -21.15 -12.08 20.34
CA GLN A 104 -22.43 -11.48 19.94
C GLN A 104 -22.27 -10.70 18.64
#